data_AF-A0A8H9IGD8-F1
#
_entry.id   AF-A0A8H9IGD8-F1
#
_cell.length_a   1.000
_cell.length_b   1.000
_cell.length_c   1.000
_cell.angle_alpha   90.00
_cell.angle_beta   90.00
_cell.angle_gamma   90.00
#
_symmetry.space_group_name_H-M   'P 1'
#
loop_
_entity.id
_entity.type
_entity.pdbx_description
1 polymer ?
#
loop_
_entity_poly.entity_id
_entity_poly.type
_entity_poly.pdbx_seq_one_letter_code
_entity_poly.pdbx_strand_id
1 'polypeptide(L)'
;MQLSTDRPLNMDYANTTTAHSAQGLTCDRVLYNAESFSRTTAQDTYYVSISRERHEVVVFTDDAKRLPNRVDRLTYKGLAHDLQPMATKDLTHGQNELGPLSLRAESELEIG
;
A
#
# COMPACT_ATOMS: atom_id res chain seq x y z
N MET A 1 -36.14 10.81 -22.91
CA MET A 1 -35.92 11.14 -21.48
C MET A 1 -35.40 12.58 -21.47
N GLN A 2 -36.16 13.52 -20.90
CA GLN A 2 -35.80 14.94 -20.91
C GLN A 2 -35.40 15.32 -19.49
N LEU A 3 -34.14 15.74 -19.29
CA LEU A 3 -33.68 16.20 -17.99
C LEU A 3 -34.11 17.66 -17.79
N SER A 4 -34.68 17.96 -16.62
CA SER A 4 -35.02 19.33 -16.21
C SER A 4 -33.72 20.14 -16.09
N THR A 5 -33.71 21.36 -16.65
CA THR A 5 -32.54 22.26 -16.62
C THR A 5 -32.75 23.42 -15.66
N ASP A 6 -33.82 23.38 -14.86
CA ASP A 6 -34.25 24.48 -13.99
C ASP A 6 -33.37 24.67 -12.75
N ARG A 7 -32.46 23.72 -12.51
CA ARG A 7 -31.47 23.74 -11.43
C ARG A 7 -30.19 23.03 -11.87
N PRO A 8 -29.03 23.38 -11.30
CA PRO A 8 -27.80 22.64 -11.55
C PRO A 8 -27.97 21.15 -11.24
N LEU A 9 -27.62 20.30 -12.20
CA LEU A 9 -27.53 18.86 -12.02
C LEU A 9 -26.08 18.48 -11.70
N ASN A 10 -25.90 17.69 -10.64
CA ASN A 10 -24.61 17.10 -10.29
C ASN A 10 -24.38 15.86 -11.17
N MET A 11 -24.06 16.08 -12.43
CA MET A 11 -23.84 15.02 -13.42
C MET A 11 -22.38 15.01 -13.85
N ASP A 12 -21.70 13.88 -13.60
CA ASP A 12 -20.37 13.60 -14.13
C ASP A 12 -20.46 12.67 -15.33
N TYR A 13 -19.54 12.81 -16.27
CA TYR A 13 -19.50 12.00 -17.50
C TYR A 13 -19.01 10.56 -17.24
N ALA A 14 -18.39 10.29 -16.08
CA ALA A 14 -18.01 8.97 -15.55
C ALA A 14 -17.42 7.96 -16.55
N ASN A 15 -16.70 8.43 -17.59
CA ASN A 15 -16.09 7.57 -18.62
C ASN A 15 -15.22 6.45 -18.03
N THR A 16 -14.54 6.76 -16.93
CA THR A 16 -13.73 5.83 -16.15
C THR A 16 -14.02 6.08 -14.68
N THR A 17 -14.07 5.03 -13.88
CA THR A 17 -14.24 5.11 -12.44
C THR A 17 -13.08 4.41 -11.74
N THR A 18 -12.80 4.81 -10.50
CA THR A 18 -11.80 4.09 -9.70
C THR A 18 -12.38 2.73 -9.27
N ALA A 19 -11.51 1.72 -9.13
CA ALA A 19 -11.91 0.40 -8.64
C ALA A 19 -12.65 0.47 -7.29
N HIS A 20 -12.23 1.40 -6.43
CA HIS A 20 -12.88 1.70 -5.16
C HIS A 20 -14.30 2.26 -5.35
N SER A 21 -14.45 3.29 -6.20
CA SER A 21 -15.76 3.91 -6.49
C SER A 21 -16.73 2.93 -7.16
N ALA A 22 -16.23 1.93 -7.88
CA ALA A 22 -17.07 0.92 -8.49
C ALA A 22 -17.62 -0.11 -7.47
N GLN A 23 -17.16 -0.16 -6.21
CA GLN A 23 -17.49 -1.21 -5.22
C GLN A 23 -18.98 -1.57 -5.11
N GLY A 24 -19.27 -2.87 -5.18
CA GLY A 24 -20.63 -3.41 -5.16
C GLY A 24 -21.37 -3.43 -6.50
N LEU A 25 -20.80 -2.84 -7.56
CA LEU A 25 -21.36 -2.93 -8.91
C LEU A 25 -20.83 -4.17 -9.62
N THR A 26 -21.74 -4.93 -10.23
CA THR A 26 -21.42 -6.01 -11.19
C THR A 26 -21.63 -5.48 -12.59
N CYS A 27 -20.73 -5.83 -13.51
CA CYS A 27 -20.80 -5.41 -14.90
C CYS A 27 -20.50 -6.59 -15.82
N ASP A 28 -20.95 -6.53 -17.08
CA ASP A 28 -20.70 -7.63 -18.01
C ASP A 28 -19.22 -7.69 -18.41
N ARG A 29 -18.60 -6.52 -18.58
CA ARG A 29 -17.19 -6.39 -18.97
C ARG A 29 -16.43 -5.42 -18.09
N VAL A 30 -15.17 -5.72 -17.84
CA VAL A 30 -14.22 -4.87 -17.13
C VAL A 30 -13.09 -4.47 -18.07
N LEU A 31 -12.85 -3.16 -18.17
CA LEU A 31 -11.64 -2.58 -18.78
C LEU A 31 -10.80 -2.02 -17.64
N TYR A 32 -9.67 -2.65 -17.34
CA TYR A 32 -8.82 -2.28 -16.20
C TYR A 32 -7.47 -1.77 -16.66
N ASN A 33 -7.15 -0.52 -16.32
CA ASN A 33 -5.80 0.04 -16.52
C ASN A 33 -4.92 -0.28 -15.31
N ALA A 34 -3.88 -1.07 -15.54
CA ALA A 34 -2.95 -1.60 -14.55
C ALA A 34 -1.53 -1.09 -14.84
N GLU A 35 -1.17 0.04 -14.25
CA GLU A 35 0.17 0.60 -14.40
C GLU A 35 1.17 -0.10 -13.48
N SER A 36 2.23 -0.66 -14.06
CA SER A 36 3.28 -1.41 -13.37
C SER A 36 4.05 -0.54 -12.37
N PHE A 37 4.06 0.78 -12.57
CA PHE A 37 4.69 1.76 -11.69
C PHE A 37 3.76 2.30 -10.59
N SER A 38 2.44 2.17 -10.73
CA SER A 38 1.46 2.80 -9.83
C SER A 38 1.38 2.13 -8.46
N ARG A 39 1.47 2.91 -7.37
CA ARG A 39 1.38 2.41 -5.99
C ARG A 39 0.00 1.89 -5.62
N THR A 40 -1.02 2.12 -6.43
CA THR A 40 -2.36 1.58 -6.20
C THR A 40 -2.60 0.26 -6.94
N THR A 41 -1.70 -0.13 -7.85
CA THR A 41 -1.66 -1.47 -8.43
C THR A 41 -1.09 -2.42 -7.37
N ALA A 42 -1.99 -3.09 -6.64
CA ALA A 42 -1.73 -4.03 -5.56
C ALA A 42 -2.82 -5.11 -5.56
N GLN A 43 -2.59 -6.19 -4.80
CA GLN A 43 -3.40 -7.41 -4.88
C GLN A 43 -4.89 -7.16 -4.62
N ASP A 44 -5.20 -6.37 -3.59
CA ASP A 44 -6.57 -6.05 -3.18
C ASP A 44 -7.34 -5.29 -4.26
N THR A 45 -6.70 -4.25 -4.81
CA THR A 45 -7.27 -3.41 -5.85
C THR A 45 -7.42 -4.19 -7.15
N TYR A 46 -6.43 -5.00 -7.51
CA TYR A 46 -6.46 -5.86 -8.69
C TYR A 46 -7.59 -6.88 -8.61
N TYR A 47 -7.66 -7.63 -7.51
CA TYR A 47 -8.69 -8.65 -7.28
C TYR A 47 -10.10 -8.06 -7.38
N VAL A 48 -10.35 -6.96 -6.66
CA VAL A 48 -11.66 -6.30 -6.70
C VAL A 48 -11.96 -5.73 -8.09
N SER A 49 -10.97 -5.25 -8.83
CA SER A 49 -11.20 -4.69 -10.17
C SER A 49 -11.66 -5.75 -11.16
N ILE A 50 -11.05 -6.94 -11.13
CA ILE A 50 -11.36 -7.98 -12.11
C ILE A 50 -12.59 -8.80 -11.71
N SER A 51 -12.77 -9.15 -10.43
CA SER A 51 -13.77 -10.14 -9.95
C SER A 51 -15.25 -9.77 -10.11
N ARG A 52 -15.55 -8.67 -10.78
CA ARG A 52 -16.91 -8.14 -10.95
C ARG A 52 -17.47 -8.41 -12.33
N GLU A 53 -16.65 -8.91 -13.25
CA GLU A 53 -17.10 -9.20 -14.60
C GLU A 53 -17.99 -10.44 -14.58
N ARG A 54 -18.94 -10.50 -15.51
CA ARG A 54 -19.68 -11.73 -15.79
C ARG A 54 -19.21 -12.44 -17.05
N HIS A 55 -18.55 -11.72 -17.95
CA HIS A 55 -18.23 -12.22 -19.28
C HIS A 55 -16.77 -11.99 -19.70
N GLU A 56 -16.20 -10.81 -19.47
CA GLU A 56 -14.89 -10.47 -20.04
C GLU A 56 -14.10 -9.46 -19.18
N VAL A 57 -12.80 -9.71 -19.01
CA VAL A 57 -11.85 -8.75 -18.44
C VAL A 57 -10.76 -8.46 -19.47
N VAL A 58 -10.51 -7.18 -19.73
CA VAL A 58 -9.35 -6.72 -20.50
C VAL A 58 -8.49 -5.86 -19.59
N VAL A 59 -7.24 -6.28 -19.40
CA VAL A 59 -6.24 -5.55 -18.62
C VAL A 59 -5.27 -4.85 -19.56
N PHE A 60 -5.19 -3.53 -19.44
CA PHE A 60 -4.20 -2.69 -20.12
C PHE A 60 -3.05 -2.42 -19.17
N THR A 61 -1.82 -2.60 -19.62
CA THR A 61 -0.62 -2.35 -18.81
C THR A 61 0.51 -1.85 -19.68
N ASP A 62 1.41 -1.07 -19.09
CA ASP A 62 2.64 -0.61 -19.71
C ASP A 62 3.67 -1.73 -19.85
N ASP A 63 3.72 -2.67 -18.91
CA ASP A 63 4.67 -3.79 -18.92
C ASP A 63 4.06 -5.06 -18.30
N ALA A 64 3.64 -5.98 -19.18
CA ALA A 64 3.04 -7.25 -18.80
C ALA A 64 3.99 -8.18 -18.02
N LYS A 65 5.31 -8.00 -18.12
CA LYS A 65 6.30 -8.81 -17.38
C LYS A 65 6.46 -8.31 -15.95
N ARG A 66 6.31 -7.00 -15.73
CA ARG A 66 6.41 -6.38 -14.40
C ARG A 66 5.11 -6.47 -13.61
N LEU A 67 3.97 -6.49 -14.29
CA LEU A 67 2.66 -6.47 -13.66
C LEU A 67 2.45 -7.56 -12.60
N PRO A 68 2.82 -8.85 -12.80
CA PRO A 68 2.60 -9.89 -11.79
C PRO A 68 3.30 -9.59 -10.47
N ASN A 69 4.57 -9.19 -10.50
CA ASN A 69 5.32 -8.80 -9.31
C ASN A 69 4.68 -7.60 -8.61
N ARG A 70 4.07 -6.69 -9.38
CA ARG A 70 3.41 -5.51 -8.81
C ARG A 70 2.09 -5.86 -8.14
N VAL A 71 1.29 -6.71 -8.77
CA VAL A 71 0.00 -7.18 -8.26
C VAL A 71 0.18 -8.06 -7.02
N ASP A 72 1.24 -8.84 -6.92
CA ASP A 72 1.49 -9.72 -5.78
C ASP A 72 1.73 -8.97 -4.45
N ARG A 73 1.95 -7.65 -4.51
CA ARG A 73 2.16 -6.84 -3.31
C ARG A 73 0.89 -6.79 -2.46
N LEU A 74 0.97 -7.39 -1.27
CA LEU A 74 -0.02 -7.28 -0.21
C LEU A 74 0.02 -5.89 0.44
N THR A 75 -1.14 -5.23 0.48
CA THR A 75 -1.31 -3.98 1.21
C THR A 75 -1.56 -4.30 2.68
N TYR A 76 -0.53 -4.16 3.54
CA TYR A 76 -0.72 -4.31 4.99
C TYR A 76 -1.52 -3.13 5.54
N LYS A 77 -2.71 -3.43 6.09
CA LYS A 77 -3.54 -2.51 6.87
C LYS A 77 -3.58 -3.00 8.32
N GLY A 78 -2.47 -2.86 9.03
CA GLY A 78 -2.41 -3.24 10.44
C GLY A 78 -3.36 -2.42 11.29
N LEU A 79 -3.92 -3.02 12.34
CA LEU A 79 -4.68 -2.30 13.35
C LEU A 79 -3.70 -1.65 14.32
N ALA A 80 -4.07 -0.51 14.89
CA ALA A 80 -3.27 0.13 15.94
C ALA A 80 -3.02 -0.81 17.15
N HIS A 81 -3.95 -1.74 17.39
CA HIS A 81 -3.83 -2.75 18.45
C HIS A 81 -2.74 -3.80 18.16
N ASP A 82 -2.52 -4.14 16.88
CA ASP A 82 -1.50 -5.12 16.46
C ASP A 82 -0.06 -4.60 16.64
N LEU A 83 0.09 -3.29 16.91
CA LEU A 83 1.38 -2.65 17.20
C LEU A 83 1.89 -2.92 18.63
N GLN A 84 1.05 -3.45 19.53
CA GLN A 84 1.42 -3.90 20.87
C GLN A 84 1.68 -5.42 20.82
N PRO A 85 2.93 -5.95 20.90
CA PRO A 85 4.09 -5.49 21.65
C PRO A 85 5.39 -5.54 20.81
N MET A 86 5.65 -4.52 19.98
CA MET A 86 7.04 -4.21 19.57
C MET A 86 7.70 -3.21 20.53
N ALA A 87 6.90 -2.35 21.18
CA ALA A 87 7.38 -1.36 22.13
C ALA A 87 7.95 -1.93 23.46
N THR A 88 7.68 -3.19 23.80
CA THR A 88 8.17 -3.80 25.06
C THR A 88 9.46 -4.63 24.89
N LYS A 89 9.88 -4.93 23.65
CA LYS A 89 11.13 -5.67 23.40
C LYS A 89 12.38 -4.78 23.40
N ASP A 90 12.25 -3.50 23.04
CA ASP A 90 13.40 -2.59 23.00
C ASP A 90 13.90 -2.13 24.38
N LEU A 91 13.08 -2.29 25.44
CA LEU A 91 13.47 -1.89 26.80
C LEU A 91 14.26 -2.99 27.56
N THR A 92 14.29 -4.22 27.06
CA THR A 92 14.92 -5.36 27.76
C THR A 92 16.24 -5.83 27.15
N HIS A 93 16.61 -5.36 25.95
CA HIS A 93 17.88 -5.74 25.30
C HIS A 93 19.06 -4.80 25.63
N GLY A 94 18.85 -3.76 26.46
CA GLY A 94 19.88 -2.76 26.78
C GLY A 94 20.58 -2.92 28.14
N GLN A 95 20.31 -3.98 28.91
CA GLN A 95 20.78 -4.09 30.31
C GLN A 95 21.88 -5.13 30.57
N ASN A 96 22.33 -5.91 29.57
CA ASN A 96 23.21 -7.07 29.84
C ASN A 96 24.64 -7.01 29.26
N GLU A 97 25.12 -5.85 28.82
CA GLU A 97 26.48 -5.74 28.24
C GLU A 97 27.28 -4.50 28.66
N LEU A 98 27.31 -4.24 29.96
CA LEU A 98 28.38 -3.44 30.57
C LEU A 98 29.34 -4.36 31.34
N GLY A 99 30.14 -5.11 30.59
CA GLY A 99 31.38 -5.69 31.11
C GLY A 99 32.41 -4.57 31.35
N PRO A 100 33.27 -4.67 32.39
CA PRO A 100 34.07 -3.54 32.86
C PRO A 100 35.11 -3.13 31.80
N LEU A 101 35.00 -1.88 31.34
CA LEU A 101 36.04 -1.22 30.55
C LEU A 101 37.32 -1.14 31.39
N SER A 102 38.35 -1.88 30.99
CA SER A 102 39.68 -1.80 31.59
C SER A 102 40.27 -0.41 31.35
N LEU A 103 40.36 0.41 32.39
CA LEU A 103 41.20 1.61 32.39
C LEU A 103 42.66 1.16 32.21
N ARG A 104 43.21 1.39 31.01
CA ARG A 104 44.64 1.27 30.76
C ARG A 104 45.29 2.55 31.31
N ALA A 105 45.94 2.43 32.46
CA ALA A 105 46.77 3.47 33.03
C ALA A 105 48.12 3.49 32.30
N GLU A 106 48.44 4.61 31.67
CA GLU A 106 49.81 5.08 31.43
C GLU A 106 49.78 6.55 31.90
N SER A 107 50.26 6.92 33.09
CA SER A 107 51.67 7.18 33.48
C SER A 107 52.47 7.80 32.33
N GLU A 108 53.09 8.98 32.40
CA GLU A 108 53.52 9.87 33.48
C GLU A 108 54.06 11.14 32.78
N LEU A 109 54.03 12.29 33.47
CA LEU A 109 54.95 13.46 33.34
C LEU A 109 55.07 14.15 31.94
N GLU A 110 55.29 15.45 31.78
CA GLU A 110 55.99 16.44 32.60
C GLU A 110 55.60 17.85 32.14
N ILE A 111 55.72 18.81 33.05
CA ILE A 111 55.48 20.24 32.85
C ILE A 111 56.68 20.83 32.10
N GLY A 112 56.43 21.65 31.08
CA GLY A 112 57.41 22.53 30.43
C GLY A 112 56.74 23.75 29.83
#